data_AF-A0A2J7QP47-F1
#
_entry.id   AF-A0A2J7QP47-F1
#
_cell.length_a   1.000
_cell.length_b   1.000
_cell.length_c   1.000
_cell.angle_alpha   90.00
_cell.angle_beta   90.00
_cell.angle_gamma   90.00
#
_symmetry.space_group_name_H-M   'P 1'
#
loop_
_entity.id
_entity.type
_entity.pdbx_description
1 polymer ?
#
loop_
_entity_poly.entity_id
_entity_poly.type
_entity_poly.pdbx_seq_one_letter_code
_entity_poly.pdbx_strand_id
1 'polypeptide(L)'
;MAVIDGNVMAINPGEEAKMQMFIWNNIFFSLGFDVRDHYKELGGDAAAFIAPRNDLQGVRVYSAVDLQGLYTLGTVVIDYRGYRVTAQSIIPGILEREQEQSVVYGSIDFGKTVISHPKYLELLNKAGQQLKILPHKVYNDKKEIIELCSSVECKGIIGNDGRHYILDLLRTFPPDVNFLKLEGEELSIEVQAMGFPIEHKHKLCCLRQELIDSFVEARYMMFIKYAAFHLQQLGVKKQRE
;
A
#
# COMPACT_ATOMS: atom_id res chain seq x y z
N MET A 1 24.31 4.32 -14.81
CA MET A 1 23.04 3.58 -14.92
C MET A 1 22.43 3.92 -16.28
N ALA A 2 22.47 3.01 -17.26
CA ALA A 2 22.23 3.32 -18.69
C ALA A 2 20.93 4.11 -18.97
N VAL A 3 19.87 3.87 -18.19
CA VAL A 3 18.60 4.61 -18.25
C VAL A 3 18.80 6.10 -17.92
N ILE A 4 19.39 6.42 -16.76
CA ILE A 4 19.59 7.81 -16.32
C ILE A 4 20.63 8.54 -17.17
N ASP A 5 21.61 7.81 -17.69
CA ASP A 5 22.64 8.39 -18.56
C ASP A 5 22.14 8.62 -20.01
N GLY A 6 20.85 8.36 -20.30
CA GLY A 6 20.21 8.64 -21.60
C GLY A 6 20.49 7.60 -22.70
N ASN A 7 21.05 6.45 -22.34
CA ASN A 7 21.45 5.40 -23.29
C ASN A 7 20.33 4.38 -23.59
N VAL A 8 19.16 4.52 -22.94
CA VAL A 8 17.99 3.65 -23.14
C VAL A 8 16.81 4.51 -23.57
N MET A 9 16.14 4.10 -24.64
CA MET A 9 14.94 4.79 -25.14
C MET A 9 13.75 4.52 -24.23
N ALA A 10 12.97 5.56 -23.93
CA ALA A 10 11.72 5.42 -23.19
C ALA A 10 10.66 4.66 -24.01
N ILE A 11 9.80 3.89 -23.33
CA ILE A 11 8.67 3.19 -23.95
C ILE A 11 7.60 4.20 -24.38
N ASN A 12 7.49 5.31 -23.65
CA ASN A 12 6.59 6.43 -23.85
C ASN A 12 7.37 7.72 -24.17
N PRO A 13 8.09 7.80 -25.30
CA PRO A 13 9.01 8.91 -25.60
C PRO A 13 8.31 10.26 -25.80
N GLY A 14 6.99 10.26 -26.04
CA GLY A 14 6.19 11.48 -26.15
C GLY A 14 5.84 12.15 -24.82
N GLU A 15 6.05 11.47 -23.68
CA GLU A 15 5.84 12.03 -22.35
C GLU A 15 7.08 12.82 -21.90
N GLU A 16 6.88 13.74 -20.95
CA GLU A 16 7.97 14.52 -20.35
C GLU A 16 9.04 13.61 -19.72
N ALA A 17 10.29 14.05 -19.69
CA ALA A 17 11.42 13.26 -19.18
C ALA A 17 11.18 12.68 -17.77
N LYS A 18 10.45 13.38 -16.90
CA LYS A 18 10.09 12.91 -15.55
C LYS A 18 9.04 11.78 -15.53
N MET A 19 8.25 11.66 -16.59
CA MET A 19 7.17 10.68 -16.78
C MET A 19 7.60 9.49 -17.64
N GLN A 20 8.82 9.53 -18.18
CA GLN A 20 9.33 8.48 -19.04
C GLN A 20 9.58 7.19 -18.24
N MET A 21 9.14 6.09 -18.84
CA MET A 21 9.29 4.73 -18.34
C MET A 21 10.20 3.97 -19.29
N PHE A 22 11.01 3.08 -18.74
CA PHE A 22 12.06 2.39 -19.51
C PHE A 22 11.99 0.89 -19.26
N ILE A 23 12.33 0.11 -20.27
CA ILE A 23 12.64 -1.31 -20.12
C ILE A 23 14.07 -1.54 -20.55
N TRP A 24 14.84 -2.18 -19.68
CA TRP A 24 16.20 -2.58 -19.99
C TRP A 24 16.50 -3.92 -19.34
N ASN A 25 16.99 -4.88 -20.14
CA ASN A 25 17.26 -6.26 -19.70
C ASN A 25 16.08 -6.92 -18.95
N ASN A 26 14.85 -6.76 -19.48
CA ASN A 26 13.61 -7.28 -18.89
C ASN A 26 13.26 -6.73 -17.49
N ILE A 27 13.83 -5.59 -17.11
CA ILE A 27 13.47 -4.83 -15.91
C ILE A 27 12.81 -3.54 -16.33
N PHE A 28 11.68 -3.24 -15.69
CA PHE A 28 10.95 -1.99 -15.83
C PHE A 28 11.52 -0.94 -14.89
N PHE A 29 11.71 0.28 -15.38
CA PHE A 29 12.22 1.40 -14.60
C PHE A 29 11.26 2.59 -14.69
N SER A 30 10.94 3.17 -13.54
CA SER A 30 10.16 4.41 -13.41
C SER A 30 10.88 5.39 -12.47
N LEU A 31 10.64 6.68 -12.70
CA LEU A 31 11.27 7.76 -11.92
C LEU A 31 10.33 8.25 -10.81
N GLY A 32 10.88 8.49 -9.62
CA GLY A 32 10.15 8.95 -8.43
C GLY A 32 9.88 10.46 -8.43
N PHE A 33 9.19 10.98 -9.44
CA PHE A 33 8.75 12.37 -9.52
C PHE A 33 7.25 12.50 -9.31
N ASP A 34 6.80 13.66 -8.82
CA ASP A 34 5.37 13.93 -8.85
C ASP A 34 4.96 14.27 -10.27
N VAL A 35 4.10 13.44 -10.83
CA VAL A 35 3.69 13.52 -12.23
C VAL A 35 2.18 13.71 -12.28
N ARG A 36 1.75 14.69 -13.09
CA ARG A 36 0.33 15.06 -13.24
C ARG A 36 -0.35 15.42 -11.91
N ASP A 37 0.40 16.07 -11.01
CA ASP A 37 -0.07 16.50 -9.68
C ASP A 37 -0.63 15.34 -8.81
N HIS A 38 -0.19 14.09 -9.05
CA HIS A 38 -0.65 12.90 -8.34
C HIS A 38 -0.43 13.02 -6.81
N TYR A 39 0.69 13.60 -6.40
CA TYR A 39 1.08 13.77 -5.00
C TYR A 39 0.97 15.22 -4.52
N LYS A 40 0.41 16.14 -5.29
CA LYS A 40 0.34 17.57 -4.96
C LYS A 40 -0.24 17.82 -3.57
N GLU A 41 -1.39 17.21 -3.29
CA GLU A 41 -2.07 17.33 -1.98
C GLU A 41 -1.33 16.64 -0.83
N LEU A 42 -0.38 15.76 -1.17
CA LEU A 42 0.41 14.94 -0.25
C LEU A 42 1.82 15.48 -0.03
N GLY A 43 2.22 16.59 -0.66
CA GLY A 43 3.56 17.17 -0.54
C GLY A 43 4.41 17.18 -1.83
N GLY A 44 3.78 16.91 -2.98
CA GLY A 44 4.39 17.00 -4.29
C GLY A 44 5.60 16.09 -4.46
N ASP A 45 6.70 16.64 -4.99
CA ASP A 45 7.96 15.90 -5.20
C ASP A 45 8.51 15.26 -3.92
N ALA A 46 8.29 15.86 -2.74
CA ALA A 46 8.72 15.24 -1.48
C ALA A 46 7.95 13.94 -1.18
N ALA A 47 6.65 13.91 -1.51
CA ALA A 47 5.84 12.71 -1.41
C ALA A 47 6.20 11.68 -2.49
N ALA A 48 6.38 12.11 -3.73
CA ALA A 48 6.80 11.22 -4.82
C ALA A 48 8.18 10.58 -4.56
N PHE A 49 9.09 11.29 -3.90
CA PHE A 49 10.37 10.75 -3.48
C PHE A 49 10.20 9.64 -2.42
N ILE A 50 9.28 9.77 -1.48
CA ILE A 50 9.08 8.79 -0.40
C ILE A 50 8.17 7.64 -0.81
N ALA A 51 7.26 7.84 -1.75
CA ALA A 51 6.27 6.84 -2.16
C ALA A 51 6.89 5.49 -2.58
N PRO A 52 7.95 5.42 -3.42
CA PRO A 52 8.60 4.14 -3.77
C PRO A 52 9.12 3.37 -2.56
N ARG A 53 9.58 4.08 -1.51
CA ARG A 53 10.04 3.43 -0.28
C ARG A 53 8.88 2.75 0.44
N ASN A 54 7.74 3.42 0.56
CA ASN A 54 6.56 2.87 1.22
C ASN A 54 5.95 1.71 0.40
N ASP A 55 5.94 1.82 -0.92
CA ASP A 55 5.57 0.73 -1.82
C ASP A 55 6.49 -0.49 -1.60
N LEU A 56 7.81 -0.29 -1.57
CA LEU A 56 8.78 -1.36 -1.28
C LEU A 56 8.55 -2.01 0.09
N GLN A 57 8.16 -1.25 1.11
CA GLN A 57 7.80 -1.81 2.41
C GLN A 57 6.55 -2.69 2.32
N GLY A 58 5.54 -2.27 1.55
CA GLY A 58 4.36 -3.07 1.22
C GLY A 58 4.73 -4.36 0.49
N VAL A 59 5.53 -4.27 -0.59
CA VAL A 59 6.05 -5.43 -1.34
C VAL A 59 6.75 -6.40 -0.40
N ARG A 60 7.60 -5.91 0.51
CA ARG A 60 8.33 -6.75 1.46
C ARG A 60 7.39 -7.56 2.35
N VAL A 61 6.34 -6.95 2.92
CA VAL A 61 5.44 -7.66 3.84
C VAL A 61 4.49 -8.60 3.12
N TYR A 62 3.98 -8.23 1.95
CA TYR A 62 3.19 -9.14 1.12
C TYR A 62 4.02 -10.35 0.66
N SER A 63 5.31 -10.15 0.34
CA SER A 63 6.21 -11.25 -0.01
C SER A 63 6.51 -12.15 1.19
N ALA A 64 6.66 -11.58 2.40
CA ALA A 64 6.94 -12.32 3.62
C ALA A 64 5.76 -13.16 4.12
N VAL A 65 4.52 -12.81 3.75
CA VAL A 65 3.33 -13.63 4.02
C VAL A 65 3.43 -15.00 3.34
N ASP A 66 4.18 -15.10 2.23
CA ASP A 66 4.42 -16.32 1.46
C ASP A 66 3.12 -17.08 1.12
N LEU A 67 2.10 -16.34 0.70
CA LEU A 67 0.81 -16.92 0.34
C LEU A 67 0.83 -17.45 -1.08
N GLN A 68 0.73 -18.77 -1.23
CA GLN A 68 0.63 -19.41 -2.53
C GLN A 68 -0.52 -18.82 -3.37
N GLY A 69 -0.19 -18.40 -4.59
CA GLY A 69 -1.15 -17.85 -5.55
C GLY A 69 -1.26 -16.33 -5.55
N LEU A 70 -0.67 -15.63 -4.57
CA LEU A 70 -0.54 -14.17 -4.55
C LEU A 70 0.93 -13.79 -4.72
N TYR A 71 1.24 -13.00 -5.73
CA TYR A 71 2.62 -12.66 -6.10
C TYR A 71 2.84 -11.15 -6.06
N THR A 72 4.04 -10.76 -5.70
CA THR A 72 4.53 -9.38 -5.81
C THR A 72 5.57 -9.30 -6.93
N LEU A 73 5.92 -8.09 -7.33
CA LEU A 73 7.05 -7.87 -8.24
C LEU A 73 8.36 -7.84 -7.46
N GLY A 74 9.44 -8.33 -8.09
CA GLY A 74 10.78 -8.05 -7.62
C GLY A 74 11.05 -6.55 -7.76
N THR A 75 11.07 -5.83 -6.65
CA THR A 75 11.15 -4.36 -6.62
C THR A 75 12.42 -3.91 -5.90
N VAL A 76 13.13 -2.95 -6.50
CA VAL A 76 14.29 -2.28 -5.91
C VAL A 76 14.12 -0.78 -6.07
N VAL A 77 14.45 -0.02 -5.02
CA VAL A 77 14.52 1.45 -5.07
C VAL A 77 15.98 1.86 -5.06
N ILE A 78 16.38 2.68 -6.03
CA ILE A 78 17.76 3.07 -6.30
C ILE A 78 17.85 4.60 -6.28
N ASP A 79 18.79 5.13 -5.50
CA ASP A 79 19.17 6.54 -5.58
C ASP A 79 20.46 6.65 -6.42
N TYR A 80 20.40 7.36 -7.54
CA TYR A 80 21.52 7.52 -8.45
C TYR A 80 21.55 8.93 -9.06
N ARG A 81 22.66 9.66 -8.85
CA ARG A 81 22.88 11.03 -9.35
C ARG A 81 21.72 12.01 -9.05
N GLY A 82 21.09 11.88 -7.89
CA GLY A 82 19.96 12.71 -7.48
C GLY A 82 18.59 12.24 -8.00
N TYR A 83 18.55 11.17 -8.79
CA TYR A 83 17.30 10.52 -9.20
C TYR A 83 16.97 9.37 -8.26
N ARG A 84 15.70 9.29 -7.87
CA ARG A 84 15.13 8.08 -7.29
C ARG A 84 14.48 7.28 -8.41
N VAL A 85 14.88 6.01 -8.53
CA VAL A 85 14.40 5.10 -9.57
C VAL A 85 13.84 3.85 -8.92
N THR A 86 12.64 3.46 -9.34
CA THR A 86 12.07 2.16 -9.00
C THR A 86 12.38 1.20 -10.15
N ALA A 87 12.98 0.06 -9.84
CA ALA A 87 13.26 -1.01 -10.79
C ALA A 87 12.42 -2.24 -10.43
N GLN A 88 11.64 -2.76 -11.37
CA GLN A 88 10.67 -3.82 -11.13
C GLN A 88 10.75 -4.94 -12.18
N SER A 89 10.52 -6.18 -11.75
CA SER A 89 10.22 -7.28 -12.67
C SER A 89 8.93 -7.00 -13.45
N ILE A 90 8.83 -7.50 -14.68
CA ILE A 90 7.67 -7.27 -15.54
C ILE A 90 6.65 -8.40 -15.40
N ILE A 91 5.36 -8.06 -15.36
CA ILE A 91 4.27 -9.04 -15.41
C ILE A 91 4.19 -9.61 -16.83
N PRO A 92 4.22 -10.94 -17.02
CA PRO A 92 4.05 -11.54 -18.34
C PRO A 92 2.74 -11.07 -19.01
N GLY A 93 2.85 -10.56 -20.24
CA GLY A 93 1.69 -10.11 -21.04
C GLY A 93 1.28 -8.64 -20.88
N ILE A 94 1.79 -7.92 -19.88
CA ILE A 94 1.30 -6.55 -19.54
C ILE A 94 1.56 -5.50 -20.63
N LEU A 95 2.46 -5.78 -21.57
CA LEU A 95 2.82 -4.88 -22.67
C LEU A 95 2.16 -5.29 -24.00
N GLU A 96 1.40 -6.39 -24.01
CA GLU A 96 0.70 -6.88 -25.19
C GLU A 96 -0.57 -6.05 -25.41
N ARG A 97 -0.78 -5.58 -26.65
CA ARG A 97 -1.85 -4.60 -26.97
C ARG A 97 -3.28 -5.13 -26.80
N GLU A 98 -3.46 -6.45 -26.65
CA GLU A 98 -4.77 -7.10 -26.56
C GLU A 98 -5.36 -7.09 -25.12
N GLN A 99 -4.60 -6.65 -24.11
CA GLN A 99 -5.05 -6.59 -22.71
C GLN A 99 -5.52 -5.17 -22.30
N GLU A 100 -6.59 -4.66 -22.93
CA GLU A 100 -7.11 -3.30 -22.65
C GLU A 100 -7.55 -3.07 -21.18
N GLN A 101 -7.75 -4.12 -20.38
CA GLN A 101 -8.02 -4.03 -18.95
C GLN A 101 -7.25 -5.11 -18.16
N SER A 102 -5.97 -4.86 -17.90
CA SER A 102 -5.11 -5.76 -17.11
C SER A 102 -5.41 -5.72 -15.61
N VAL A 103 -5.95 -4.60 -15.11
CA VAL A 103 -6.32 -4.45 -13.69
C VAL A 103 -7.71 -5.01 -13.47
N VAL A 104 -7.83 -5.98 -12.57
CA VAL A 104 -9.08 -6.68 -12.22
C VAL A 104 -9.51 -6.46 -10.76
N TYR A 105 -8.68 -5.79 -9.96
CA TYR A 105 -8.96 -5.49 -8.56
C TYR A 105 -8.32 -4.16 -8.18
N GLY A 106 -9.05 -3.32 -7.44
CA GLY A 106 -8.63 -1.98 -7.02
C GLY A 106 -9.12 -0.86 -7.94
N SER A 107 -8.32 0.19 -8.07
CA SER A 107 -8.64 1.37 -8.89
C SER A 107 -7.42 1.90 -9.65
N ILE A 108 -7.66 2.41 -10.85
CA ILE A 108 -6.67 3.10 -11.70
C ILE A 108 -6.90 4.61 -11.77
N ASP A 109 -8.02 5.09 -11.23
CA ASP A 109 -8.52 6.45 -11.37
C ASP A 109 -8.87 7.08 -10.01
N PHE A 110 -8.13 6.69 -8.97
CA PHE A 110 -8.22 7.23 -7.60
C PHE A 110 -9.57 7.01 -6.92
N GLY A 111 -10.18 5.84 -7.14
CA GLY A 111 -11.42 5.44 -6.50
C GLY A 111 -12.69 5.86 -7.23
N LYS A 112 -12.59 6.59 -8.36
CA LYS A 112 -13.77 6.91 -9.18
C LYS A 112 -14.44 5.65 -9.70
N THR A 113 -13.61 4.73 -10.21
CA THR A 113 -13.99 3.36 -10.54
C THR A 113 -13.23 2.41 -9.62
N VAL A 114 -13.98 1.54 -8.94
CA VAL A 114 -13.41 0.49 -8.09
C VAL A 114 -13.95 -0.85 -8.57
N ILE A 115 -13.03 -1.79 -8.78
CA ILE A 115 -13.34 -3.15 -9.19
C ILE A 115 -12.81 -4.14 -8.17
N SER A 116 -13.47 -5.28 -8.06
CA SER A 116 -13.07 -6.37 -7.17
C SER A 116 -13.16 -7.70 -7.92
N HIS A 117 -12.42 -8.68 -7.44
CA HIS A 117 -12.31 -9.98 -8.08
C HIS A 117 -12.35 -11.08 -7.01
N PRO A 118 -13.21 -12.11 -7.14
CA PRO A 118 -13.41 -13.12 -6.10
C PRO A 118 -12.11 -13.81 -5.65
N LYS A 119 -11.21 -14.11 -6.60
CA LYS A 119 -9.92 -14.72 -6.27
C LYS A 119 -9.00 -13.78 -5.47
N TYR A 120 -9.04 -12.48 -5.75
CA TYR A 120 -8.28 -11.50 -4.99
C TYR A 120 -8.86 -11.31 -3.59
N LEU A 121 -10.19 -11.28 -3.44
CA LEU A 121 -10.80 -11.26 -2.10
C LEU A 121 -10.37 -12.47 -1.27
N GLU A 122 -10.38 -13.66 -1.85
CA GLU A 122 -9.92 -14.88 -1.17
C GLU A 122 -8.44 -14.77 -0.73
N LEU A 123 -7.56 -14.39 -1.64
CA LEU A 123 -6.11 -14.31 -1.39
C LEU A 123 -5.78 -13.18 -0.40
N LEU A 124 -6.34 -12.00 -0.60
CA LEU A 124 -6.03 -10.82 0.20
C LEU A 124 -6.68 -10.86 1.57
N ASN A 125 -7.83 -11.54 1.74
CA ASN A 125 -8.39 -11.78 3.07
C ASN A 125 -7.46 -12.72 3.88
N LYS A 126 -6.90 -13.76 3.25
CA LYS A 126 -5.89 -14.63 3.89
C LYS A 126 -4.61 -13.85 4.25
N ALA A 127 -4.08 -13.06 3.33
CA ALA A 127 -2.91 -12.21 3.59
C ALA A 127 -3.18 -11.17 4.69
N GLY A 128 -4.38 -10.57 4.68
CA GLY A 128 -4.81 -9.56 5.64
C GLY A 128 -4.81 -10.04 7.09
N GLN A 129 -5.01 -11.32 7.36
CA GLN A 129 -4.90 -11.88 8.73
C GLN A 129 -3.49 -11.73 9.32
N GLN A 130 -2.47 -11.93 8.50
CA GLN A 130 -1.07 -11.74 8.91
C GLN A 130 -0.72 -10.25 8.94
N LEU A 131 -1.14 -9.50 7.92
CA LEU A 131 -0.85 -8.06 7.76
C LEU A 131 -1.70 -7.14 8.65
N LYS A 132 -2.67 -7.71 9.39
CA LYS A 132 -3.65 -6.97 10.22
C LYS A 132 -4.53 -6.00 9.41
N ILE A 133 -4.83 -6.39 8.18
CA ILE A 133 -5.72 -5.66 7.27
C ILE A 133 -7.08 -6.35 7.27
N LEU A 134 -8.14 -5.59 7.57
CA LEU A 134 -9.51 -6.09 7.57
C LEU A 134 -10.19 -5.83 6.22
N PRO A 135 -11.07 -6.74 5.77
CA PRO A 135 -12.00 -6.46 4.69
C PRO A 135 -12.84 -5.22 5.02
N HIS A 136 -13.05 -4.37 4.03
CA HIS A 136 -13.81 -3.14 4.19
C HIS A 136 -14.55 -2.80 2.91
N LYS A 137 -15.50 -1.87 3.04
CA LYS A 137 -16.39 -1.43 1.97
C LYS A 137 -16.03 0.00 1.59
N VAL A 138 -15.94 0.25 0.30
CA VAL A 138 -15.66 1.57 -0.27
C VAL A 138 -16.79 1.98 -1.21
N TYR A 139 -16.99 3.29 -1.33
CA TYR A 139 -17.92 3.88 -2.28
C TYR A 139 -17.14 4.38 -3.48
N ASN A 140 -17.58 4.03 -4.68
CA ASN A 140 -17.10 4.65 -5.91
C ASN A 140 -17.92 5.92 -6.24
N ASP A 141 -17.59 6.62 -7.34
CA ASP A 141 -18.32 7.85 -7.74
C ASP A 141 -19.81 7.61 -8.02
N LYS A 142 -20.18 6.38 -8.39
CA LYS A 142 -21.57 5.96 -8.61
C LYS A 142 -22.28 5.56 -7.31
N LYS A 143 -21.63 5.71 -6.14
CA LYS A 143 -22.09 5.29 -4.81
C LYS A 143 -22.34 3.78 -4.70
N GLU A 144 -21.73 2.98 -5.56
CA GLU A 144 -21.75 1.53 -5.46
C GLU A 144 -20.81 1.10 -4.35
N ILE A 145 -21.24 0.11 -3.57
CA ILE A 145 -20.47 -0.43 -2.46
C ILE A 145 -19.64 -1.61 -2.98
N ILE A 146 -18.32 -1.48 -2.93
CA ILE A 146 -17.39 -2.52 -3.33
C ILE A 146 -16.60 -2.97 -2.11
N GLU A 147 -16.47 -4.29 -1.94
CA GLU A 147 -15.63 -4.88 -0.90
C GLU A 147 -14.19 -5.04 -1.41
N LEU A 148 -13.23 -4.64 -0.57
CA LEU A 148 -11.79 -4.78 -0.77
C LEU A 148 -11.14 -5.34 0.50
N CYS A 149 -9.96 -5.93 0.33
CA CYS A 149 -9.11 -6.43 1.42
C CYS A 149 -7.70 -5.77 1.40
N SER A 150 -7.59 -4.61 0.77
CA SER A 150 -6.37 -3.79 0.65
C SER A 150 -6.76 -2.33 0.36
N SER A 151 -5.79 -1.42 0.23
CA SER A 151 -6.06 -0.05 -0.23
C SER A 151 -6.77 -0.04 -1.59
N VAL A 152 -7.59 0.99 -1.82
CA VAL A 152 -8.25 1.28 -3.12
C VAL A 152 -7.23 1.46 -4.25
N GLU A 153 -6.07 2.03 -3.92
CA GLU A 153 -4.99 2.30 -4.88
C GLU A 153 -4.23 1.02 -5.28
N CYS A 154 -4.35 -0.07 -4.52
CA CYS A 154 -3.67 -1.33 -4.86
C CYS A 154 -4.26 -1.92 -6.13
N LYS A 155 -3.41 -2.45 -7.02
CA LYS A 155 -3.85 -3.05 -8.27
C LYS A 155 -3.63 -4.56 -8.24
N GLY A 156 -4.66 -5.31 -8.61
CA GLY A 156 -4.55 -6.74 -8.91
C GLY A 156 -4.52 -6.96 -10.42
N ILE A 157 -3.49 -7.64 -10.92
CA ILE A 157 -3.29 -7.97 -12.34
C ILE A 157 -3.09 -9.48 -12.49
N ILE A 158 -3.70 -10.09 -13.50
CA ILE A 158 -3.48 -11.50 -13.82
C ILE A 158 -2.52 -11.56 -15.00
N GLY A 159 -1.33 -12.15 -14.78
CA GLY A 159 -0.34 -12.32 -15.86
C GLY A 159 -0.77 -13.39 -16.87
N ASN A 160 -0.16 -13.37 -18.05
CA ASN A 160 -0.35 -14.42 -19.08
C ASN A 160 0.08 -15.82 -18.60
N ASP A 161 0.85 -15.89 -17.52
CA ASP A 161 1.22 -17.13 -16.84
C ASP A 161 0.16 -17.61 -15.82
N GLY A 162 -0.98 -16.93 -15.73
CA GLY A 162 -2.09 -17.23 -14.82
C GLY A 162 -1.84 -16.83 -13.36
N ARG A 163 -0.72 -16.15 -13.05
CA ARG A 163 -0.42 -15.71 -11.69
C ARG A 163 -1.12 -14.41 -11.34
N HIS A 164 -1.47 -14.25 -10.06
CA HIS A 164 -2.16 -13.07 -9.55
C HIS A 164 -1.15 -12.15 -8.87
N TYR A 165 -0.86 -11.01 -9.50
CA TYR A 165 0.10 -10.02 -9.04
C TYR A 165 -0.61 -8.87 -8.32
N ILE A 166 -0.15 -8.55 -7.11
CA ILE A 166 -0.57 -7.32 -6.40
C ILE A 166 0.54 -6.27 -6.45
N LEU A 167 0.13 -5.03 -6.75
CA LEU A 167 0.99 -3.86 -6.95
C LEU A 167 0.41 -2.63 -6.26
N ASP A 168 1.16 -1.54 -6.29
CA ASP A 168 0.79 -0.24 -5.74
C ASP A 168 0.43 -0.34 -4.25
N LEU A 169 1.42 -0.78 -3.48
CA LEU A 169 1.32 -1.16 -2.07
C LEU A 169 1.70 0.00 -1.12
N LEU A 170 1.76 1.23 -1.63
CA LEU A 170 2.08 2.47 -0.92
C LEU A 170 1.33 2.62 0.42
N ARG A 171 0.04 2.25 0.45
CA ARG A 171 -0.86 2.39 1.62
C ARG A 171 -1.12 1.06 2.33
N THR A 172 -0.15 0.15 2.31
CA THR A 172 -0.26 -1.11 3.08
C THR A 172 -0.35 -0.85 4.58
N PHE A 173 0.38 0.16 5.07
CA PHE A 173 0.39 0.53 6.48
C PHE A 173 -0.48 1.75 6.75
N PRO A 174 -1.15 1.81 7.91
CA PRO A 174 -1.97 2.94 8.29
C PRO A 174 -1.14 4.23 8.38
N PRO A 175 -1.70 5.38 7.96
CA PRO A 175 -1.07 6.69 8.15
C PRO A 175 -0.77 6.97 9.63
N ASP A 176 0.36 7.61 9.89
CA ASP A 176 0.71 8.07 11.24
C ASP A 176 0.23 9.51 11.44
N VAL A 177 -0.87 9.65 12.18
CA VAL A 177 -1.51 10.95 12.45
C VAL A 177 -0.65 11.88 13.30
N ASN A 178 0.37 11.36 14.01
CA ASN A 178 1.30 12.21 14.75
C ASN A 178 2.18 13.05 13.81
N PHE A 179 2.19 12.74 12.52
CA PHE A 179 2.92 13.48 11.49
C PHE A 179 2.00 14.18 10.49
N LEU A 180 0.72 14.33 10.85
CA LEU A 180 -0.29 15.01 10.03
C LEU A 180 -0.95 16.11 10.85
N LYS A 181 -0.88 17.34 10.33
CA LYS A 181 -1.68 18.44 10.86
C LYS A 181 -3.08 18.36 10.25
N LEU A 182 -4.06 18.02 11.06
CA LEU A 182 -5.46 17.91 10.66
C LEU A 182 -6.21 19.17 11.11
N GLU A 183 -6.95 19.79 10.19
CA GLU A 183 -7.74 20.99 10.52
C GLU A 183 -8.86 20.64 11.50
N GLY A 184 -8.95 21.39 12.60
CA GLY A 184 -9.99 21.21 13.62
C GLY A 184 -9.75 20.09 14.63
N GLU A 185 -8.62 19.38 14.55
CA GLU A 185 -8.25 18.32 15.50
C GLU A 185 -7.07 18.77 16.36
N GLU A 186 -7.24 18.71 17.68
CA GLU A 186 -6.16 18.96 18.64
C GLU A 186 -5.67 17.63 19.24
N LEU A 187 -4.35 17.40 19.18
CA LEU A 187 -3.74 16.26 19.85
C LEU A 187 -3.81 16.42 21.37
N SER A 188 -3.72 15.31 22.11
CA SER A 188 -3.73 15.36 23.57
C SER A 188 -2.55 16.14 24.14
N ILE A 189 -2.68 16.66 25.37
CA ILE A 189 -1.65 17.45 26.04
C ILE A 189 -0.33 16.68 26.13
N GLU A 190 -0.39 15.37 26.39
CA GLU A 190 0.77 14.50 26.48
C GLU A 190 1.50 14.39 25.13
N VAL A 191 0.75 14.29 24.04
CA VAL A 191 1.29 14.18 22.68
C VAL A 191 1.89 15.52 22.23
N GLN A 192 1.23 16.63 22.55
CA GLN A 192 1.76 17.98 22.33
C GLN A 192 3.05 18.24 23.13
N ALA A 193 3.11 17.79 24.39
CA ALA A 193 4.31 17.90 25.23
C ALA A 193 5.51 17.12 24.66
N MET A 194 5.25 16.10 23.84
CA MET A 194 6.28 15.36 23.09
C MET A 194 6.67 16.02 21.75
N GLY A 195 6.05 17.15 21.39
CA GLY A 195 6.38 17.93 20.18
C GLY A 195 5.58 17.57 18.93
N PHE A 196 4.47 16.83 19.09
CA PHE A 196 3.59 16.46 17.97
C PHE A 196 2.43 17.46 17.77
N PRO A 197 1.85 17.57 16.55
CA PRO A 197 2.26 16.85 15.36
C PRO A 197 3.57 17.40 14.78
N ILE A 198 4.45 16.52 14.30
CA ILE A 198 5.67 16.92 13.59
C ILE A 198 5.34 17.05 12.11
N GLU A 199 5.50 18.24 11.56
CA GLU A 199 5.19 18.50 10.16
C GLU A 199 6.34 18.07 9.24
N HIS A 200 6.04 17.16 8.31
CA HIS A 200 6.95 16.76 7.24
C HIS A 200 6.58 17.46 5.92
N LYS A 201 7.55 17.54 5.01
CA LYS A 201 7.33 18.01 3.62
C LYS A 201 6.34 17.15 2.83
N HIS A 202 6.01 15.96 3.33
CA HIS A 202 5.04 15.04 2.74
C HIS A 202 4.09 14.48 3.81
N LYS A 203 2.93 14.00 3.38
CA LYS A 203 1.84 13.44 4.22
C LYS A 203 1.77 11.90 4.16
N LEU A 204 2.86 11.27 3.78
CA LEU A 204 2.97 9.81 3.58
C LEU A 204 3.63 9.06 4.76
N CYS A 205 3.66 9.67 5.94
CA CYS A 205 4.13 9.00 7.15
C CYS A 205 3.16 7.88 7.52
N CYS A 206 3.67 6.68 7.80
CA CYS A 206 2.88 5.52 8.15
C CYS A 206 3.47 4.79 9.36
N LEU A 207 2.61 4.11 10.12
CA LEU A 207 3.04 3.29 11.24
C LEU A 207 3.85 2.11 10.72
N ARG A 208 4.94 1.80 11.41
CA ARG A 208 5.75 0.63 11.06
C ARG A 208 5.06 -0.66 11.47
N GLN A 209 5.36 -1.74 10.76
CA GLN A 209 4.85 -3.07 11.06
C GLN A 209 5.08 -3.48 12.51
N GLU A 210 6.28 -3.23 13.05
CA GLU A 210 6.64 -3.66 14.40
C GLU A 210 5.74 -3.01 15.47
N LEU A 211 5.31 -1.76 15.24
CA LEU A 211 4.39 -1.06 16.12
C LEU A 211 2.97 -1.63 16.02
N ILE A 212 2.52 -1.95 14.81
CA ILE A 212 1.19 -2.54 14.55
C ILE A 212 1.11 -3.91 15.22
N ASP A 213 2.11 -4.76 15.03
CA ASP A 213 2.18 -6.09 15.63
C ASP A 213 2.16 -6.00 17.16
N SER A 214 3.01 -5.12 17.73
CA SER A 214 3.05 -4.89 19.18
C SER A 214 1.72 -4.39 19.73
N PHE A 215 1.04 -3.49 19.01
CA PHE A 215 -0.26 -2.97 19.40
C PHE A 215 -1.32 -4.08 19.39
N VAL A 216 -1.39 -4.87 18.32
CA VAL A 216 -2.37 -5.95 18.20
C VAL A 216 -2.14 -7.00 19.28
N GLU A 217 -0.89 -7.39 19.54
CA GLU A 217 -0.55 -8.32 20.62
C GLU A 217 -0.97 -7.79 22.00
N ALA A 218 -0.66 -6.52 22.30
CA ALA A 218 -1.05 -5.89 23.57
C ALA A 218 -2.58 -5.85 23.75
N ARG A 219 -3.33 -5.51 22.70
CA ARG A 219 -4.81 -5.48 22.74
C ARG A 219 -5.40 -6.87 22.88
N TYR A 220 -4.83 -7.87 22.20
CA TYR A 220 -5.24 -9.25 22.33
C TYR A 220 -5.04 -9.77 23.77
N MET A 221 -3.87 -9.51 24.36
CA MET A 221 -3.59 -9.91 25.75
C MET A 221 -4.52 -9.24 26.76
N MET A 222 -4.84 -7.96 26.54
CA MET A 222 -5.81 -7.23 27.37
C MET A 222 -7.22 -7.85 27.26
N PHE A 223 -7.65 -8.18 26.04
CA PHE A 223 -8.92 -8.87 25.81
C PHE A 223 -9.00 -10.22 26.54
N ILE A 224 -7.97 -11.07 26.41
CA ILE A 224 -7.93 -12.38 27.08
C ILE A 224 -8.02 -12.23 28.60
N LYS A 225 -7.30 -11.26 29.18
CA LYS A 225 -7.38 -10.97 30.62
C LYS A 225 -8.79 -10.60 31.06
N TYR A 226 -9.47 -9.71 30.32
CA TYR A 226 -10.84 -9.33 30.66
C TYR A 226 -11.84 -10.46 30.45
N ALA A 227 -11.73 -11.21 29.35
CA ALA A 227 -12.59 -12.37 29.10
C ALA A 227 -12.47 -13.41 30.22
N ALA A 228 -11.24 -13.74 30.65
CA ALA A 228 -10.99 -14.65 31.76
C ALA A 228 -11.61 -14.15 33.07
N PHE A 229 -11.44 -12.87 33.38
CA PHE A 229 -12.04 -12.24 34.56
C PHE A 229 -13.58 -12.34 34.57
N HIS A 230 -14.22 -12.02 33.45
CA HIS A 230 -15.68 -12.11 33.34
C HIS A 230 -16.20 -13.55 33.39
N LEU A 231 -15.49 -14.51 32.79
CA LEU A 231 -15.84 -15.94 32.87
C LEU A 231 -15.76 -16.46 34.31
N GLN A 232 -14.73 -16.07 35.07
CA GLN A 232 -14.63 -16.42 36.48
C GLN A 232 -15.80 -15.85 37.29
N GLN A 233 -16.18 -14.58 37.07
CA GLN A 233 -17.33 -13.99 37.74
C GLN A 233 -18.65 -14.69 37.42
N LEU A 234 -18.86 -15.10 36.18
CA LEU A 234 -20.05 -15.86 35.77
C LEU A 234 -20.10 -17.24 36.43
N GLY A 235 -18.95 -17.93 36.54
CA GLY A 235 -18.84 -19.20 37.25
C GLY A 235 -19.19 -19.06 38.74
N VAL A 236 -18.69 -18.02 39.40
CA VAL A 236 -19.00 -17.74 40.81
C VAL A 236 -20.48 -17.40 41.02
N LYS A 237 -21.12 -16.69 40.09
CA LYS A 237 -22.57 -16.41 40.15
C LYS A 237 -23.40 -17.69 40.02
N LYS A 238 -23.06 -18.57 39.07
CA LYS A 238 -23.75 -19.86 38.88
C LYS A 238 -23.61 -20.84 40.05
N GLN A 239 -22.57 -20.71 40.87
CA GLN A 239 -22.38 -21.55 42.08
C GLN A 239 -23.15 -21.02 43.30
N ARG A 240 -23.67 -19.79 43.24
CA ARG A 240 -24.44 -19.15 44.32
C ARG A 240 -25.95 -19.21 44.12
N GLU A 241 -26.41 -19.58 42.92
CA GLU A 241 -27.80 -19.91 42.59
C GLU A 241 -28.03 -21.41 42.75
#